data_AF-A0A0T2MSN0-F1
#
_entry.id   AF-A0A0T2MSN0-F1
#
_cell.length_a   1.000
_cell.length_b   1.000
_cell.length_c   1.000
_cell.angle_alpha   90.00
_cell.angle_beta   90.00
_cell.angle_gamma   90.00
#
_symmetry.space_group_name_H-M   'P 1'
#
loop_
_entity.id
_entity.type
_entity.pdbx_description
1 polymer ?
#
loop_
_entity_poly.entity_id
_entity_poly.type
_entity_poly.pdbx_seq_one_letter_code
_entity_poly.pdbx_strand_id
1 'polypeptide(L)'
;MAHKFNVTPAANDQFKFDFSYNSEKIFWSENYKQKASAKSAIESLKKNARGAATVDLSKGEEAGSGYRFEIVASKDGQHFVRFVAGNGETMVRTETYASKSSAKNAIESLQTRGPDAPVSDEA
;
A
#
# COMPACT_ATOMS: atom_id res chain seq x y z
N MET A 1 18.08 1.47 8.99
CA MET A 1 16.62 1.60 9.20
C MET A 1 15.93 0.61 8.28
N ALA A 2 14.99 -0.19 8.79
CA ALA A 2 14.47 -1.35 8.07
C ALA A 2 13.00 -1.15 7.69
N HIS A 3 12.70 -1.39 6.41
CA HIS A 3 11.32 -1.53 5.95
C HIS A 3 10.87 -2.96 6.24
N LYS A 4 9.66 -3.15 6.74
CA LYS A 4 9.10 -4.48 7.01
C LYS A 4 7.60 -4.49 6.76
N PHE A 5 7.08 -5.65 6.40
CA PHE A 5 5.65 -5.92 6.45
C PHE A 5 5.30 -6.51 7.81
N ASN A 6 4.28 -6.01 8.49
CA ASN A 6 3.77 -6.59 9.73
C ASN A 6 2.37 -7.11 9.50
N VAL A 7 2.13 -8.41 9.71
CA VAL A 7 0.79 -8.99 9.74
C VAL A 7 0.30 -8.94 11.18
N THR A 8 -0.83 -8.26 11.43
CA THR A 8 -1.39 -8.06 12.78
C THR A 8 -2.87 -8.47 12.81
N PRO A 9 -3.37 -8.90 13.98
CA PRO A 9 -4.79 -9.19 14.13
C PRO A 9 -5.61 -7.88 14.09
N ALA A 10 -6.84 -7.99 13.61
CA ALA A 10 -7.84 -6.94 13.56
C ALA A 10 -9.12 -7.41 14.28
N ALA A 11 -10.09 -6.51 14.44
CA ALA A 11 -11.37 -6.85 15.06
C ALA A 11 -12.10 -7.98 14.29
N ASN A 12 -13.01 -8.69 14.96
CA ASN A 12 -13.84 -9.75 14.38
C ASN A 12 -13.04 -10.92 13.77
N ASP A 13 -11.94 -11.32 14.44
CA ASP A 13 -11.07 -12.41 13.99
C ASP A 13 -10.51 -12.22 12.57
N GLN A 14 -10.33 -10.95 12.18
CA GLN A 14 -9.75 -10.56 10.89
C GLN A 14 -8.25 -10.28 11.03
N PHE A 15 -7.58 -10.15 9.90
CA PHE A 15 -6.14 -9.90 9.79
C PHE A 15 -5.90 -8.70 8.90
N LYS A 16 -4.90 -7.89 9.22
CA LYS A 16 -4.44 -6.83 8.33
C LYS A 16 -2.93 -6.87 8.25
N PHE A 17 -2.37 -6.16 7.29
CA PHE A 17 -0.94 -5.94 7.27
C PHE A 17 -0.61 -4.47 7.01
N ASP A 18 0.59 -4.09 7.44
CA ASP A 18 1.16 -2.79 7.12
C ASP A 18 2.57 -2.93 6.59
N PHE A 19 2.97 -2.00 5.74
CA PHE A 19 4.34 -1.77 5.34
C PHE A 19 4.85 -0.56 6.11
N SER A 20 5.80 -0.82 7.00
CA SER A 20 6.31 0.14 7.95
C SER A 20 7.79 0.38 7.77
N TYR A 21 8.22 1.61 8.02
CA TYR A 21 9.62 1.97 8.18
C TYR A 21 9.92 2.20 9.66
N ASN A 22 10.79 1.36 10.22
CA ASN A 22 10.98 1.27 11.66
C ASN A 22 9.65 0.98 12.40
N SER A 23 9.00 2.00 12.95
CA SER A 23 7.71 1.91 13.66
C SER A 23 6.60 2.74 13.02
N GLU A 24 6.87 3.43 11.91
CA GLU A 24 5.91 4.30 11.23
C GLU A 24 5.29 3.57 10.04
N LYS A 25 3.96 3.55 9.99
CA LYS A 25 3.19 2.88 8.93
C LYS A 25 3.14 3.76 7.70
N ILE A 26 3.73 3.29 6.61
CA ILE A 26 3.66 3.99 5.33
C ILE A 26 2.40 3.54 4.58
N PHE A 27 2.18 2.23 4.48
CA PHE A 27 0.99 1.65 3.88
C PHE A 27 0.31 0.68 4.84
N TRP A 28 -1.02 0.59 4.78
CA TRP A 28 -1.76 -0.49 5.45
C TRP A 28 -2.88 -1.01 4.57
N SER A 29 -3.21 -2.29 4.78
CA SER A 29 -4.29 -2.97 4.10
C SER A 29 -5.64 -2.77 4.80
N GLU A 30 -6.71 -3.09 4.08
CA GLU A 30 -7.98 -3.38 4.74
C GLU A 30 -7.92 -4.71 5.51
N ASN A 31 -9.02 -5.05 6.19
CA ASN A 31 -9.12 -6.29 6.95
C ASN A 31 -9.42 -7.48 6.01
N TYR A 32 -8.59 -8.50 6.10
CA TYR A 32 -8.77 -9.80 5.49
C TYR A 32 -9.42 -10.78 6.47
N LYS A 33 -10.32 -11.63 5.97
CA LYS A 33 -10.91 -12.71 6.78
C LYS A 33 -9.91 -13.80 7.16
N GLN A 34 -8.83 -13.95 6.40
CA GLN A 34 -7.85 -15.01 6.60
C GLN A 34 -6.44 -14.45 6.55
N LYS A 35 -5.59 -14.97 7.44
CA LYS A 35 -4.16 -14.68 7.47
C LYS A 35 -3.45 -15.04 6.16
N ALA A 36 -3.87 -16.14 5.53
CA ALA A 36 -3.36 -16.55 4.22
C ALA A 36 -3.61 -15.48 3.14
N SER A 37 -4.80 -14.87 3.12
CA SER A 37 -5.13 -13.79 2.17
C SER A 37 -4.25 -12.55 2.37
N ALA A 38 -3.97 -12.18 3.63
CA ALA A 38 -3.04 -11.09 3.93
C ALA A 38 -1.61 -11.40 3.43
N LYS A 39 -1.13 -12.63 3.64
CA LYS A 39 0.19 -13.08 3.14
C LYS A 39 0.25 -13.08 1.61
N SER A 40 -0.76 -13.61 0.93
CA SER A 40 -0.80 -13.59 -0.54
C SER A 40 -0.87 -12.16 -1.10
N ALA A 41 -1.53 -11.24 -0.40
CA ALA A 41 -1.52 -9.82 -0.76
C ALA A 41 -0.11 -9.21 -0.63
N ILE A 42 0.63 -9.51 0.43
CA ILE A 42 2.03 -9.07 0.59
C ILE A 42 2.92 -9.64 -0.53
N GLU A 43 2.78 -10.92 -0.87
CA GLU A 43 3.54 -11.52 -1.97
C GLU A 43 3.23 -10.85 -3.32
N SER A 44 1.95 -10.54 -3.57
CA SER A 44 1.54 -9.81 -4.77
C SER A 44 2.10 -8.38 -4.78
N LEU A 45 2.15 -7.68 -3.64
CA LEU A 45 2.82 -6.38 -3.53
C LEU A 45 4.30 -6.49 -3.87
N LYS A 46 5.01 -7.45 -3.28
CA LYS A 46 6.45 -7.66 -3.54
C LYS A 46 6.75 -7.91 -5.01
N LYS A 47 5.89 -8.67 -5.69
CA LYS A 47 6.04 -9.01 -7.10
C LYS A 47 5.69 -7.85 -8.04
N ASN A 48 4.61 -7.12 -7.74
CA ASN A 48 4.01 -6.20 -8.70
C ASN A 48 4.32 -4.72 -8.42
N ALA A 49 4.69 -4.33 -7.19
CA ALA A 49 4.94 -2.93 -6.85
C ALA A 49 6.06 -2.30 -7.70
N ARG A 50 7.19 -2.99 -7.86
CA ARG A 50 8.38 -2.45 -8.56
C ARG A 50 8.11 -1.97 -9.99
N GLY A 51 7.20 -2.63 -10.72
CA GLY A 51 6.86 -2.31 -12.11
C GLY A 51 5.52 -1.61 -12.30
N ALA A 52 4.79 -1.35 -11.22
CA ALA A 52 3.47 -0.75 -11.30
C ALA A 52 3.56 0.72 -11.72
N ALA A 53 2.67 1.12 -12.64
CA ALA A 53 2.56 2.51 -13.07
C ALA A 53 2.03 3.39 -11.94
N THR A 54 2.40 4.67 -11.94
CA THR A 54 1.81 5.67 -11.05
C THR A 54 0.84 6.53 -11.84
N VAL A 55 -0.38 6.68 -11.34
CA VAL A 55 -1.47 7.47 -11.92
C VAL A 55 -1.83 8.58 -10.94
N ASP A 56 -1.80 9.84 -11.37
CA ASP A 56 -2.18 11.00 -10.55
C ASP A 56 -3.65 11.37 -10.78
N LEU A 57 -4.56 10.66 -10.10
CA LEU A 57 -6.00 10.93 -10.15
C LEU A 57 -6.33 12.35 -9.62
N SER A 58 -5.46 12.95 -8.79
CA SER A 58 -5.65 14.34 -8.35
C SER A 58 -5.46 15.38 -9.47
N LYS A 59 -4.91 14.98 -10.62
CA LYS A 59 -4.82 15.81 -11.84
C LYS A 59 -5.89 15.49 -12.88
N GLY A 60 -6.83 14.60 -12.57
CA GLY A 60 -7.83 14.14 -13.54
C GLY A 60 -7.31 13.10 -14.52
N GLU A 61 -6.20 12.42 -14.21
CA GLU A 61 -5.78 11.23 -14.96
C GLU A 61 -6.80 10.10 -14.76
N GLU A 62 -6.97 9.25 -15.78
CA GLU A 62 -7.90 8.12 -15.71
C GLU A 62 -7.24 6.92 -15.03
N ALA A 63 -8.00 6.24 -14.17
CA ALA A 63 -7.56 4.98 -13.59
C ALA A 63 -7.36 3.95 -14.70
N GLY A 64 -6.11 3.55 -14.94
CA GLY A 64 -5.78 2.51 -15.90
C GLY A 64 -6.22 1.11 -15.44
N SER A 65 -5.87 0.11 -16.23
CA SER A 65 -6.01 -1.31 -15.86
C SER A 65 -4.69 -1.86 -15.29
N GLY A 66 -4.76 -3.00 -14.60
CA GLY A 66 -3.57 -3.64 -14.04
C GLY A 66 -3.11 -3.08 -12.69
N TYR A 67 -1.95 -3.56 -12.25
CA TYR A 67 -1.30 -3.14 -11.00
C TYR A 67 -0.77 -1.72 -11.13
N ARG A 68 -1.19 -0.84 -10.21
CA ARG A 68 -0.85 0.59 -10.28
C ARG A 68 -0.92 1.25 -8.92
N PHE A 69 -0.16 2.33 -8.77
CA PHE A 69 -0.29 3.30 -7.70
C PHE A 69 -1.20 4.43 -8.16
N GLU A 70 -2.15 4.82 -7.32
CA GLU A 70 -3.03 5.95 -7.59
C GLU A 70 -2.84 7.01 -6.52
N ILE A 71 -2.48 8.23 -6.94
CA ILE A 71 -2.45 9.41 -6.08
C ILE A 71 -3.83 10.06 -6.14
N VAL A 72 -4.55 10.02 -5.02
CA VAL A 72 -5.94 10.46 -4.91
C VAL A 72 -6.02 11.74 -4.10
N ALA A 73 -6.79 12.72 -4.57
CA ALA A 73 -7.12 13.90 -3.80
C ALA A 73 -8.16 13.58 -2.71
N SER A 74 -7.90 14.06 -1.50
CA SER A 74 -8.86 14.10 -0.40
C SER A 74 -9.66 15.41 -0.45
N LYS A 75 -10.80 15.45 0.26
CA LYS A 75 -11.74 16.57 0.25
C LYS A 75 -11.16 17.87 0.82
N ASP A 76 -10.14 17.75 1.64
CA ASP A 76 -9.39 18.82 2.32
C ASP A 76 -8.16 19.30 1.52
N GLY A 77 -8.02 18.85 0.26
CA GLY A 77 -6.89 19.22 -0.59
C GLY A 77 -5.62 18.43 -0.32
N GLN A 78 -5.63 17.49 0.63
CA GLN A 78 -4.53 16.55 0.85
C GLN A 78 -4.53 15.42 -0.19
N HIS A 79 -3.48 14.60 -0.19
CA HIS A 79 -3.30 13.50 -1.13
C HIS A 79 -2.95 12.20 -0.41
N PHE A 80 -3.59 11.10 -0.77
CA PHE A 80 -3.15 9.76 -0.31
C PHE A 80 -2.82 8.89 -1.51
N VAL A 81 -2.03 7.85 -1.28
CA VAL A 81 -1.70 6.87 -2.29
C VAL A 81 -2.42 5.57 -1.97
N ARG A 82 -2.94 4.91 -2.99
CA ARG A 82 -3.36 3.51 -2.91
C ARG A 82 -2.68 2.65 -3.96
N PHE A 83 -2.34 1.44 -3.60
CA PHE A 83 -1.91 0.42 -4.55
C PHE A 83 -3.11 -0.44 -4.93
N VAL A 84 -3.40 -0.52 -6.22
CA VAL A 84 -4.55 -1.22 -6.78
C VAL A 84 -4.07 -2.46 -7.50
N ALA A 85 -4.72 -3.59 -7.23
CA ALA A 85 -4.46 -4.86 -7.89
C ALA A 85 -5.00 -4.87 -9.33
N GLY A 86 -4.55 -5.84 -10.13
CA GLY A 86 -4.99 -5.98 -11.52
C GLY A 86 -6.51 -6.18 -11.71
N ASN A 87 -7.20 -6.65 -10.67
CA ASN A 87 -8.66 -6.79 -10.64
C ASN A 87 -9.40 -5.51 -10.20
N GLY A 88 -8.68 -4.41 -9.93
CA GLY A 88 -9.27 -3.14 -9.50
C GLY A 88 -9.46 -2.98 -7.99
N GLU A 89 -9.16 -4.01 -7.18
CA GLU A 89 -9.27 -3.93 -5.73
C GLU A 89 -8.10 -3.15 -5.12
N THR A 90 -8.37 -2.32 -4.12
CA THR A 90 -7.31 -1.64 -3.37
C THR A 90 -6.67 -2.63 -2.40
N MET A 91 -5.35 -2.82 -2.50
CA MET A 91 -4.62 -3.72 -1.62
C MET A 91 -4.15 -3.01 -0.35
N VAL A 92 -3.57 -1.82 -0.53
CA VAL A 92 -3.06 -0.98 0.56
C VAL A 92 -3.22 0.49 0.23
N ARG A 93 -3.26 1.32 1.27
CA ARG A 93 -3.23 2.78 1.14
C ARG A 93 -2.33 3.42 2.18
N THR A 94 -1.91 4.64 1.90
CA THR A 94 -1.18 5.51 2.84
C THR A 94 -2.14 6.37 3.66
N GLU A 95 -1.56 7.11 4.59
CA GLU A 95 -2.19 8.29 5.16
C GLU A 95 -2.32 9.42 4.13
N THR A 96 -3.05 10.46 4.51
CA THR A 96 -3.12 11.69 3.74
C THR A 96 -1.87 12.52 3.97
N TYR A 97 -1.26 12.94 2.89
CA TYR A 97 -0.12 13.83 2.85
C TYR A 97 -0.53 15.21 2.36
N ALA A 98 0.06 16.25 2.96
CA ALA A 98 -0.13 17.63 2.50
C ALA A 98 0.51 17.90 1.13
N SER A 99 1.51 17.09 0.71
CA SER A 99 2.24 17.30 -0.53
C SER A 99 2.26 16.05 -1.42
N LYS A 100 2.21 16.28 -2.75
CA LYS A 100 2.40 15.21 -3.73
C LYS A 100 3.78 14.59 -3.68
N SER A 101 4.79 15.35 -3.27
CA SER A 101 6.16 14.83 -3.11
C SER A 101 6.21 13.76 -2.03
N SER A 102 5.52 13.96 -0.90
CA SER A 102 5.39 12.95 0.15
C SER A 102 4.68 11.68 -0.36
N ALA A 103 3.60 11.84 -1.13
CA ALA A 103 2.91 10.73 -1.77
C ALA A 103 3.85 9.92 -2.71
N LYS A 104 4.63 10.62 -3.54
CA LYS A 104 5.63 9.99 -4.42
C LYS A 104 6.73 9.25 -3.65
N ASN A 105 7.18 9.82 -2.53
CA ASN A 105 8.19 9.16 -1.68
C ASN A 105 7.63 7.87 -1.06
N ALA A 106 6.36 7.84 -0.67
CA ALA A 106 5.71 6.62 -0.21
C ALA A 106 5.70 5.55 -1.32
N ILE A 107 5.32 5.93 -2.55
CA ILE A 107 5.36 5.02 -3.72
C ILE A 107 6.78 4.47 -3.91
N GLU A 108 7.78 5.33 -3.98
CA GLU A 108 9.18 4.94 -4.18
C GLU A 108 9.66 3.97 -3.09
N SER A 109 9.28 4.21 -1.83
CA SER A 109 9.58 3.32 -0.71
C SER A 109 9.02 1.92 -0.95
N LEU A 110 7.75 1.78 -1.33
CA LEU A 110 7.15 0.48 -1.60
C LEU A 110 7.73 -0.18 -2.87
N GLN A 111 8.01 0.59 -3.92
CA GLN A 111 8.59 0.08 -5.16
C GLN A 111 10.02 -0.47 -4.98
N THR A 112 10.84 0.23 -4.21
CA THR A 112 12.27 -0.08 -4.06
C THR A 112 12.57 -0.98 -2.89
N ARG A 113 11.80 -0.88 -1.79
CA ARG A 113 12.05 -1.62 -0.54
C ARG A 113 11.01 -2.70 -0.28
N GLY A 114 9.81 -2.57 -0.84
CA GLY A 114 8.75 -3.58 -0.72
C GLY A 114 9.20 -4.98 -1.14
N PRO A 115 9.78 -5.19 -2.33
CA PRO A 115 10.17 -6.52 -2.82
C PRO A 115 11.05 -7.32 -1.82
N ASP A 116 12.00 -6.64 -1.19
CA ASP A 116 12.99 -7.23 -0.28
C ASP A 116 12.61 -7.14 1.21
N ALA A 117 11.51 -6.47 1.55
CA ALA A 117 11.14 -6.24 2.95
C ALA A 117 10.73 -7.56 3.64
N PRO A 118 11.29 -7.88 4.82
CA PRO A 118 10.88 -9.05 5.59
C PRO A 118 9.41 -8.95 6.02
N VAL A 119 8.78 -10.11 6.18
CA VAL A 119 7.41 -10.21 6.70
C VAL A 119 7.50 -10.67 8.15
N SER A 120 7.10 -9.81 9.07
CA SER A 120 6.89 -10.09 10.48
C SER A 120 5.47 -10.55 10.69
N ASP A 121 5.31 -11.72 11.28
CA ASP A 121 4.01 -12.30 11.58
C ASP A 121 3.72 -12.14 13.07
N GLU A 122 2.85 -11.19 13.42
CA GLU A 122 2.49 -10.82 14.79
C GLU A 122 1.01 -11.16 15.10
N ALA A 123 0.41 -12.05 14.31
CA ALA A 123 -1.01 -12.43 14.39
C ALA A 123 -1.24 -13.90 14.75
#